data_AF-A0A3M1L4B8-F1
#
_entry.id   AF-A0A3M1L4B8-F1
#
_cell.length_a   1.000
_cell.length_b   1.000
_cell.length_c   1.000
_cell.angle_alpha   90.00
_cell.angle_beta   90.00
_cell.angle_gamma   90.00
#
_symmetry.space_group_name_H-M   'P 1'
#
loop_
_entity.id
_entity.type
_entity.pdbx_description
1 polymer ?
#
loop_
_entity_poly.entity_id
_entity_poly.type
_entity_poly.pdbx_seq_one_letter_code
_entity_poly.pdbx_strand_id
1 'polypeptide(L)' 'ICERIGVPVEPLPHLRRARDRHEYRDYYTDELRDIVAEAYRPDIETFGYSF' A
#
# COMPACT_ATOMS: atom_id res chain seq x y z
N ILE A 1 3.61 9.49 15.50
CA ILE A 1 2.93 8.57 16.47
C ILE A 1 3.61 8.62 17.81
N CYS A 2 4.91 8.32 17.91
CA CYS A 2 5.66 8.37 19.17
C CYS A 2 5.51 9.71 19.91
N GLU A 3 5.64 10.83 19.19
CA GLU A 3 5.37 12.18 19.71
C GLU A 3 3.95 12.36 20.25
N ARG A 4 2.95 11.79 19.57
CA ARG A 4 1.53 11.89 19.95
C ARG A 4 1.23 11.12 21.24
N ILE A 5 1.99 10.08 21.55
CA ILE A 5 1.77 9.21 22.70
C ILE A 5 2.84 9.37 23.80
N GLY A 6 3.78 10.32 23.63
CA GLY A 6 4.80 10.65 24.63
C GLY A 6 5.90 9.60 24.81
N VAL A 7 6.16 8.76 23.81
CA VAL A 7 7.30 7.80 23.83
C VAL A 7 8.43 8.34 22.97
N PRO A 8 9.70 8.01 23.27
CA PRO A 8 10.82 8.48 22.47
C PRO A 8 10.77 7.92 21.04
N VAL A 9 11.39 8.67 20.12
CA VAL A 9 11.42 8.36 18.69
C VAL A 9 12.71 7.61 18.39
N GLU A 10 12.63 6.29 18.26
CA GLU A 10 13.76 5.50 17.78
C GLU A 10 13.62 5.18 16.27
N PRO A 11 14.74 5.23 15.52
CA PRO A 11 14.74 4.76 14.14
C PRO A 11 14.49 3.25 14.11
N LEU A 12 13.40 2.84 13.45
CA LEU A 12 13.09 1.43 13.27
C LEU A 12 14.06 0.81 12.26
N PRO A 13 14.76 -0.29 12.61
CA PRO A 13 15.67 -0.94 11.69
C PRO A 13 14.87 -1.60 10.55
N HIS A 14 15.22 -1.28 9.30
CA HIS A 14 14.64 -1.94 8.12
C HIS A 14 15.30 -3.32 7.90
N LEU A 15 14.93 -4.29 8.73
CA LEU A 15 15.57 -5.61 8.78
C LEU A 15 15.34 -6.45 7.51
N ARG A 16 14.15 -6.36 6.90
CA ARG A 16 13.78 -7.14 5.70
C ARG A 16 13.75 -6.27 4.45
N ARG A 17 14.81 -6.35 3.63
CA ARG A 17 14.89 -5.74 2.30
C ARG A 17 14.93 -6.80 1.22
N ALA A 18 13.78 -7.16 0.66
CA ALA A 18 13.74 -8.04 -0.51
C ALA A 18 14.13 -7.22 -1.76
N ARG A 19 15.09 -7.72 -2.52
CA ARG A 19 15.71 -7.04 -3.69
C ARG A 19 15.16 -7.54 -5.02
N ASP A 20 14.41 -8.63 -4.97
CA ASP A 20 13.87 -9.44 -6.05
C ASP A 20 12.35 -9.25 -6.19
N ARG A 21 11.79 -8.20 -5.59
CA ARG A 21 10.37 -7.90 -5.75
C ARG A 21 10.12 -7.37 -7.16
N HIS A 22 9.29 -8.06 -7.91
CA HIS A 22 8.65 -7.50 -9.10
C HIS A 22 7.74 -6.34 -8.71
N GLU A 23 7.49 -5.43 -9.65
CA GLU A 23 6.48 -4.41 -9.40
C GLU A 23 5.14 -5.12 -9.20
N TYR A 24 4.42 -4.80 -8.12
CA TYR A 24 3.15 -5.48 -7.84
C TYR A 24 2.13 -5.29 -8.98
N ARG A 25 2.32 -4.25 -9.79
CA ARG A 25 1.51 -3.92 -10.97
C ARG A 25 1.66 -4.97 -12.06
N ASP A 26 2.80 -5.66 -12.14
CA ASP A 26 3.08 -6.69 -13.16
C ASP A 26 2.15 -7.91 -13.02
N TYR A 27 1.54 -8.10 -11.83
CA TYR A 27 0.56 -9.17 -11.60
C TYR A 27 -0.82 -8.88 -12.17
N TYR A 28 -1.10 -7.64 -12.60
CA TYR A 28 -2.41 -7.22 -13.07
C TYR A 28 -2.38 -6.87 -14.56
N THR A 29 -3.29 -7.47 -15.31
CA THR A 29 -3.68 -6.95 -16.61
C THR A 29 -4.63 -5.78 -16.45
N ASP A 30 -4.87 -5.02 -17.52
CA ASP A 30 -5.86 -3.93 -17.51
C ASP A 30 -7.26 -4.44 -17.16
N GLU A 31 -7.65 -5.60 -17.70
CA GLU A 31 -8.92 -6.26 -17.37
C GLU A 31 -9.03 -6.58 -15.87
N LEU A 32 -7.97 -7.13 -15.27
CA LEU A 32 -7.96 -7.44 -13.84
C LEU A 32 -8.01 -6.16 -12.99
N ARG A 33 -7.34 -5.08 -13.43
CA ARG A 33 -7.41 -3.79 -12.76
C ARG A 33 -8.84 -3.25 -12.75
N ASP A 34 -9.55 -3.33 -13.88
CA ASP A 34 -10.91 -2.82 -14.00
C ASP A 34 -11.88 -3.62 -13.12
N ILE A 35 -11.76 -4.95 -13.09
CA ILE A 35 -12.57 -5.81 -12.20
C ILE A 35 -12.36 -5.43 -10.72
N VAL A 36 -11.11 -5.22 -10.30
CA VAL A 36 -10.79 -4.79 -8.93
C VAL A 36 -11.33 -3.38 -8.66
N ALA A 37 -11.19 -2.47 -9.61
CA ALA A 37 -11.68 -1.09 -9.47
C ALA A 37 -13.20 -1.04 -9.28
N GLU A 38 -13.96 -1.85 -10.03
CA GLU A 38 -15.41 -1.94 -9.85
C GLU A 38 -15.78 -2.59 -8.51
N ALA A 39 -15.14 -3.71 -8.17
CA ALA A 39 -15.46 -4.47 -6.96
C ALA A 39 -15.20 -3.66 -5.67
N TYR A 40 -14.15 -2.84 -5.66
CA TYR A 40 -13.72 -2.06 -4.49
C TYR A 40 -13.94 -0.56 -4.65
N ARG A 41 -14.78 -0.13 -5.62
CA ARG A 41 -15.10 1.28 -5.85
C ARG A 41 -15.47 2.05 -4.57
N PRO A 42 -16.33 1.53 -3.66
CA PRO A 42 -16.69 2.26 -2.45
C PRO A 42 -15.48 2.51 -1.53
N ASP A 43 -14.59 1.53 -1.40
CA ASP A 43 -13.38 1.65 -0.59
C ASP A 43 -12.38 2.62 -1.23
N ILE A 44 -12.17 2.50 -2.54
CA ILE A 44 -11.27 3.39 -3.29
C ILE A 44 -11.70 4.85 -3.12
N GLU A 45 -13.00 5.13 -3.24
CA GLU A 45 -13.55 6.47 -3.05
C GLU A 45 -13.45 6.94 -1.58
N THR A 46 -13.74 6.06 -0.63
CA THR A 46 -13.71 6.38 0.81
C THR A 46 -12.30 6.69 1.31
N PHE A 47 -11.31 5.91 0.86
CA PHE A 47 -9.92 6.07 1.27
C PHE A 47 -9.12 7.01 0.35
N GLY A 48 -9.69 7.44 -0.78
CA GLY A 48 -9.05 8.35 -1.73
C GLY A 48 -7.84 7.73 -2.43
N TYR A 49 -7.90 6.44 -2.77
CA TYR A 49 -6.80 5.76 -3.44
C TYR A 49 -6.72 6.12 -4.92
N SER A 50 -5.49 6.33 -5.39
CA SER A 50 -5.16 6.61 -6.80
C SER A 50 -4.12 5.60 -7.30
N PHE A 51 -4.29 5.11 -8.53
CA PHE A 51 -3.44 4.11 -9.18
C PHE A 51 -2.53 4.71 -10.26
#